data_AF-A0A0Q6MCC5-F1
#
_entry.id   AF-A0A0Q6MCC5-F1
#
_cell.length_a   1.000
_cell.length_b   1.000
_cell.length_c   1.000
_cell.angle_alpha   90.00
_cell.angle_beta   90.00
_cell.angle_gamma   90.00
#
_symmetry.space_group_name_H-M   'P 1'
#
loop_
_entity.id
_entity.type
_entity.pdbx_description
1 polymer ?
#
loop_
_entity_poly.entity_id
_entity_poly.type
_entity_poly.pdbx_seq_one_letter_code
_entity_poly.pdbx_strand_id
1 'polypeptide(L)' 'MSRSAKRKPVTLDEIEAGLDLVARRMEKLGTRAELYLPIWRALEREREKRVEASTILAAARARLTRSQDRTAGQSS' A
#
# COMPACT_ATOMS: atom_id res chain seq x y z
N MET A 1 18.79 16.13 -23.08
CA MET A 1 17.93 14.96 -22.79
C MET A 1 18.17 14.54 -21.34
N SER A 2 17.27 14.88 -20.41
CA SER A 2 17.42 14.49 -19.00
C SER A 2 17.01 13.03 -18.82
N ARG A 3 17.91 12.20 -18.28
CA ARG A 3 17.62 10.81 -17.92
C ARG A 3 16.45 10.81 -16.95
N SER A 4 15.38 10.10 -17.32
CA SER A 4 14.25 9.83 -16.44
C SER A 4 14.75 9.07 -15.22
N ALA A 5 14.98 9.77 -14.11
CA ALA A 5 15.30 9.13 -12.85
C ALA A 5 14.17 8.16 -12.53
N LYS A 6 14.47 6.86 -12.43
CA LYS A 6 13.49 5.85 -12.01
C LYS A 6 12.96 6.30 -10.65
N ARG A 7 11.75 6.87 -10.62
CA ARG A 7 11.09 7.27 -9.38
C ARG A 7 10.98 6.01 -8.52
N LYS A 8 11.41 6.13 -7.25
CA LYS A 8 11.25 5.04 -6.29
C LYS A 8 9.76 4.69 -6.21
N PRO A 9 9.42 3.38 -6.12
CA PRO A 9 8.05 2.99 -5.84
C PRO A 9 7.60 3.62 -4.52
N VAL A 10 6.41 4.21 -4.52
CA VAL A 10 5.83 4.80 -3.31
C VAL A 10 5.57 3.69 -2.29
N THR A 11 5.95 3.87 -1.03
CA THR A 11 5.73 2.90 0.06
C THR A 11 4.34 3.06 0.68
N LEU A 12 3.91 2.08 1.49
CA LEU A 12 2.66 2.21 2.25
C LEU A 12 2.72 3.39 3.23
N ASP A 13 3.84 3.52 3.95
CA ASP A 13 4.05 4.62 4.90
C ASP A 13 4.00 6.01 4.23
N GLU A 14 4.52 6.13 3.01
CA GLU A 14 4.44 7.37 2.24
C GLU A 14 2.99 7.71 1.84
N ILE A 15 2.14 6.71 1.61
CA ILE A 15 0.72 6.91 1.32
C ILE A 15 -0.03 7.34 2.58
N GLU A 16 0.22 6.68 3.71
CA GLU A 16 -0.37 7.04 5.01
C GLU A 16 0.01 8.48 5.39
N ALA A 17 1.29 8.85 5.26
CA ALA A 17 1.74 10.22 5.49
C ALA A 17 1.08 11.22 4.52
N GLY A 18 0.79 10.80 3.29
CA GLY A 18 0.03 11.57 2.30
C GLY A 18 -1.43 11.78 2.73
N LEU A 19 -2.10 10.74 3.24
CA LEU A 19 -3.45 10.81 3.78
C LEU A 19 -3.51 11.78 4.95
N ASP A 20 -2.58 11.66 5.91
CA ASP A 20 -2.47 12.58 7.05
C ASP A 20 -2.30 14.04 6.59
N LEU A 21 -1.48 14.26 5.56
CA LEU A 21 -1.30 15.60 4.99
C LEU A 21 -2.59 16.14 4.38
N VAL A 22 -3.32 15.32 3.62
CA VAL A 22 -4.59 15.71 3.01
C VAL A 22 -5.65 15.98 4.07
N ALA A 23 -5.75 15.15 5.11
CA ALA A 23 -6.67 15.36 6.23
C ALA A 23 -6.42 16.72 6.91
N ARG A 24 -5.17 17.05 7.24
CA ARG A 24 -4.80 18.36 7.79
C ARG A 24 -5.14 19.53 6.87
N ARG A 25 -5.13 19.33 5.55
CA ARG A 25 -5.52 20.37 4.58
C ARG A 25 -7.04 20.52 4.50
N MET A 26 -7.77 19.42 4.53
CA MET A 26 -9.24 19.41 4.56
C MET A 26 -9.76 20.12 5.81
N GLU A 27 -9.20 19.80 6.99
CA GLU A 27 -9.54 20.47 8.25
C GLU A 27 -9.36 21.99 8.16
N LYS A 28 -8.20 22.45 7.67
CA LYS A 28 -7.89 23.88 7.52
C LYS A 28 -8.80 24.62 6.53
N LEU A 29 -9.39 23.92 5.57
CA LEU A 29 -10.21 24.51 4.52
C LEU A 29 -11.70 24.53 4.84
N GLY A 30 -12.13 23.84 5.91
CA GLY A 30 -13.52 23.82 6.36
C GLY A 30 -14.51 23.48 5.24
N THR A 31 -15.38 24.42 4.88
CA THR A 31 -16.40 24.24 3.83
C THR A 31 -15.82 23.94 2.45
N ARG A 32 -14.53 24.25 2.21
CA ARG A 32 -13.84 23.94 0.94
C ARG A 32 -13.08 22.62 0.95
N ALA A 33 -13.23 21.79 1.99
CA ALA A 33 -12.57 20.50 2.10
C ALA A 33 -12.87 19.56 0.92
N GLU A 34 -14.04 19.71 0.28
CA GLU A 34 -14.46 18.91 -0.87
C GLU A 34 -13.47 18.92 -2.04
N LEU A 35 -12.70 20.00 -2.20
CA LEU A 35 -11.66 20.14 -3.23
C LEU A 35 -10.55 19.09 -3.12
N TYR A 36 -10.35 18.52 -1.93
CA TYR A 36 -9.33 17.50 -1.66
C TYR A 36 -9.86 16.06 -1.74
N LEU A 37 -11.18 15.86 -1.83
CA LEU A 37 -11.77 14.52 -1.93
C LEU A 37 -11.21 13.67 -3.08
N PRO A 38 -10.92 14.21 -4.28
CA PRO A 38 -10.33 13.41 -5.36
C PRO A 38 -8.95 12.87 -4.99
N ILE A 39 -8.15 13.68 -4.29
CA ILE A 39 -6.79 13.31 -3.85
C ILE A 39 -6.88 12.26 -2.74
N TRP A 40 -7.72 12.49 -1.73
CA TRP A 40 -7.98 11.55 -0.65
C TRP A 40 -8.35 10.16 -1.18
N ARG A 41 -9.37 10.10 -2.06
CA ARG A 41 -9.85 8.85 -2.65
C ARG A 41 -8.79 8.14 -3.48
N ALA A 42 -7.90 8.89 -4.13
CA ALA A 42 -6.80 8.29 -4.90
C ALA A 42 -5.78 7.61 -3.98
N LEU A 43 -5.44 8.24 -2.86
CA LEU A 43 -4.53 7.68 -1.87
C LEU A 43 -5.12 6.44 -1.18
N GLU A 44 -6.39 6.49 -0.76
CA GLU A 44 -7.09 5.34 -0.16
C GLU A 44 -7.09 4.11 -1.08
N ARG A 45 -7.46 4.28 -2.36
CA ARG A 45 -7.42 3.16 -3.32
C ARG A 45 -6.03 2.56 -3.48
N GLU A 46 -5.01 3.40 -3.42
CA GLU A 46 -3.63 2.98 -3.65
C GLU A 46 -3.01 2.34 -2.39
N ARG A 47 -3.49 2.73 -1.22
CA ARG A 47 -3.26 2.08 0.07
C ARG A 47 -3.86 0.67 0.08
N GLU A 48 -5.14 0.55 -0.25
CA GLU A 48 -5.87 -0.73 -0.29
C GLU A 48 -5.16 -1.75 -1.18
N LYS A 49 -4.78 -1.36 -2.41
CA LYS A 49 -4.03 -2.23 -3.32
C LYS A 49 -2.73 -2.76 -2.75
N ARG A 50 -1.98 -1.93 -2.01
CA ARG A 50 -0.70 -2.35 -1.40
C ARG A 50 -0.93 -3.31 -0.25
N VAL A 51 -1.92 -3.03 0.59
CA VAL A 51 -2.30 -3.93 1.68
C VAL A 51 -2.73 -5.28 1.12
N GLU A 52 -3.62 -5.29 0.13
CA GLU A 52 -4.07 -6.50 -0.54
C GLU A 52 -2.90 -7.30 -1.14
N ALA A 53 -2.03 -6.65 -1.90
CA ALA A 53 -0.85 -7.30 -2.48
C ALA A 53 0.07 -7.90 -1.39
N SER A 54 0.29 -7.18 -0.29
CA SER A 54 1.08 -7.66 0.85
C SER A 54 0.44 -8.90 1.49
N THR A 55 -0.87 -8.88 1.70
CA THR A 55 -1.63 -10.01 2.26
C THR A 55 -1.55 -11.23 1.35
N ILE A 56 -1.73 -11.06 0.03
CA ILE A 56 -1.63 -12.15 -0.95
C ILE A 56 -0.23 -12.77 -0.94
N LEU A 57 0.82 -11.95 -0.96
CA LEU A 57 2.19 -12.43 -0.95
C LEU A 57 2.54 -13.15 0.36
N ALA A 58 2.06 -12.65 1.50
CA ALA A 58 2.23 -13.30 2.79
C ALA A 58 1.52 -14.67 2.83
N ALA A 59 0.29 -14.74 2.34
CA ALA A 59 -0.47 -15.98 2.25
C ALA A 59 0.20 -17.02 1.32
N ALA A 60 0.74 -16.57 0.19
CA ALA A 60 1.49 -17.42 -0.74
C ALA A 60 2.74 -18.01 -0.08
N ARG A 61 3.51 -17.18 0.65
CA ARG A 61 4.69 -17.65 1.41
C ARG A 61 4.31 -18.67 2.47
N ALA A 62 3.27 -18.39 3.26
CA ALA A 62 2.80 -19.33 4.29
C ALA A 62 2.30 -20.67 3.70
N ARG A 63 1.71 -20.65 2.51
CA ARG A 63 1.35 -21.88 1.79
C ARG A 63 2.59 -22.66 1.37
N LEU A 64 3.61 -21.99 0.86
CA LEU A 64 4.86 -22.62 0.44
C LEU A 64 5.56 -23.30 1.61
N THR A 65 5.72 -22.61 2.74
CA THR A 65 6.34 -23.17 3.96
C THR A 65 5.62 -24.44 4.41
N ARG A 66 4.29 -24.40 4.53
CA ARG A 66 3.50 -25.60 4.91
C ARG A 66 3.65 -26.76 3.93
N SER A 67 3.84 -26.47 2.64
CA SER A 67 4.07 -27.50 1.64
C SER A 67 5.43 -28.18 1.83
N GLN A 68 6.47 -27.39 2.14
CA GLN A 68 7.81 -27.91 2.37
C GLN A 68 7.87 -28.75 3.65
N ASP A 69 7.25 -28.28 4.73
CA ASP A 69 7.19 -29.01 6.01
C ASP A 69 6.49 -30.36 5.86
N ARG A 70 5.42 -30.42 5.06
CA ARG A 70 4.71 -31.67 4.75
C ARG A 70 5.60 -32.66 4.00
N THR A 71 6.30 -32.20 2.97
CA THR A 71 7.22 -33.08 2.21
C THR A 71 8.36 -33.59 3.08
N ALA A 72 8.88 -32.75 3.99
CA ALA A 72 9.92 -33.15 4.93
C ALA A 72 9.43 -34.24 5.91
N GLY A 73 8.21 -34.10 6.44
CA GLY A 73 7.60 -35.09 7.33
C GLY A 73 7.17 -36.40 6.66
N GLN A 74 6.95 -36.41 5.34
CA GLN A 74 6.64 -37.62 4.56
C GLN A 74 7.90 -38.37 4.09
N SER A 75 9.08 -37.75 4.16
CA SER A 75 10.35 -38.34 3.72
C SER A 75 11.17 -38.94 4.88
N SER A 76 10.56 -39.11 6.06
CA SER A 76 11.18 -39.68 7.27
C SER A 76 10.58 -41.03 7.62
#